data_AF-A0A7R9A0V3-F1
#
_entry.id   AF-A0A7R9A0V3-F1
#
_cell.length_a   1.000
_cell.length_b   1.000
_cell.length_c   1.000
_cell.angle_alpha   90.00
_cell.angle_beta   90.00
_cell.angle_gamma   90.00
#
_symmetry.space_group_name_H-M   'P 1'
#
loop_
_entity.id
_entity.type
_entity.pdbx_description
1 polymer ?
#
loop_
_entity_poly.entity_id
_entity_poly.type
_entity_poly.pdbx_seq_one_letter_code
_entity_poly.pdbx_strand_id
1 'polypeptide(L)'
;MLCLYVFQTSFFVAWFTLDQRRIEANRDGLLPCVKHRDWKPWACSQLRFGQIIFRDYFSKFLLKTPVKIAVIFLTTVILALNIWGFINLRQEFDRTWFLPTSSYLYKFFDRTKEFFPGQGEKGSVFMGQLNYAMELENIDRLARGLRAQKESIQEVVVWTDDFLPWMQKHFNFSASRDRVSDVDFRSNLSLFLHSPKGLRYQSHFKFDGELSCRDPVPKILTFCERGIVLQVSRMDYQHFWMGGPEEHVPAMHQVKNVVRAANISSGDGMVRAWARAYLNWETDDVIQTELYRNLAFGLLCVFFMTLLLIANIHTSLMVFLCVLMTMVNMAGLMHWWGLTIDTVSSLSLILAIGLSVDYSAHVGHTFMTCQGTREERAEKTLATIGPAVFHGGFSTFLAFILLCRTDSHVFSTFFKIFFGVVIFGLYHGLCFLPVILSLVGPSPYGIAHKKHLTKTPPDQNGQTILSDKKQVRDKEPRKTDVFDGQRKDRCLWAQVSKLGKHKNRHGLPSNRKQGEAEENGDGGPNSLPLNSLAYPDVVVTIPSERCRGSRPASFSEKQPGAAPYIPPPDYTPPSRRNSSHRPSRQDSYWLNR
;
A
#
# COMPACT_ATOMS: atom_id res chain seq x y z
N MET A 1 11.95 5.33 -3.92
CA MET A 1 12.59 5.01 -5.22
C MET A 1 13.73 5.96 -5.59
N LEU A 2 13.54 7.26 -5.78
CA LEU A 2 14.61 8.17 -6.28
C LEU A 2 15.96 8.03 -5.54
N CYS A 3 15.98 8.02 -4.21
CA CYS A 3 17.21 7.83 -3.43
C CYS A 3 17.89 6.49 -3.71
N LEU A 4 17.13 5.40 -3.90
CA LEU A 4 17.67 4.08 -4.25
C LEU A 4 18.32 4.12 -5.65
N TYR A 5 17.72 4.80 -6.63
CA TYR A 5 18.33 4.99 -7.95
C TYR A 5 19.65 5.79 -7.85
N VAL A 6 19.69 6.85 -7.04
CA VAL A 6 20.92 7.62 -6.81
C VAL A 6 22.00 6.76 -6.12
N PHE A 7 21.67 5.99 -5.08
CA PHE A 7 22.62 5.07 -4.45
C PHE A 7 23.04 3.92 -5.38
N GLN A 8 22.15 3.41 -6.23
CA GLN A 8 22.46 2.34 -7.17
C GLN A 8 23.37 2.81 -8.32
N THR A 9 23.24 4.06 -8.76
CA THR A 9 24.08 4.65 -9.82
C THR A 9 25.39 5.25 -9.32
N SER A 10 25.49 5.63 -8.05
CA SER A 10 26.71 6.17 -7.44
C SER A 10 27.42 5.15 -6.53
N PHE A 11 26.88 4.90 -5.34
CA PHE A 11 27.48 4.07 -4.29
C PHE A 11 27.68 2.62 -4.74
N PHE A 12 26.65 1.97 -5.28
CA PHE A 12 26.77 0.58 -5.76
C PHE A 12 27.75 0.45 -6.94
N VAL A 13 27.75 1.41 -7.88
CA VAL A 13 28.75 1.44 -8.96
C VAL A 13 30.17 1.62 -8.41
N ALA A 14 30.38 2.50 -7.41
CA ALA A 14 31.67 2.67 -6.78
C ALA A 14 32.16 1.35 -6.15
N TRP A 15 31.33 0.68 -5.34
CA TRP A 15 31.65 -0.65 -4.78
C TRP A 15 31.89 -1.71 -5.86
N PHE A 16 31.12 -1.72 -6.94
CA PHE A 16 31.33 -2.62 -8.07
C PHE A 16 32.68 -2.39 -8.76
N THR A 17 33.13 -1.13 -8.93
CA THR A 17 34.48 -0.85 -9.45
C THR A 17 35.60 -1.23 -8.48
N LEU A 18 35.37 -1.16 -7.16
CA LEU A 18 36.32 -1.64 -6.16
C LEU A 18 36.41 -3.18 -6.16
N ASP A 19 35.28 -3.87 -6.32
CA ASP A 19 35.25 -5.33 -6.41
C ASP A 19 35.90 -5.85 -7.70
N GLN A 20 35.64 -5.19 -8.84
CA GLN A 20 36.32 -5.49 -10.10
C GLN A 20 37.84 -5.31 -9.97
N ARG A 21 38.32 -4.22 -9.35
CA ARG A 21 39.76 -4.02 -9.06
C ARG A 21 40.33 -5.06 -8.09
N ARG A 22 39.53 -5.55 -7.13
CA ARG A 22 39.92 -6.63 -6.21
C ARG A 22 40.12 -7.96 -6.96
N ILE A 23 39.22 -8.27 -7.90
CA ILE A 23 39.30 -9.44 -8.78
C ILE A 23 40.53 -9.34 -9.69
N GLU A 24 40.74 -8.20 -10.37
CA GLU A 24 41.91 -7.95 -11.22
C GLU A 24 43.24 -8.01 -10.45
N ALA A 25 43.24 -7.66 -9.16
CA ALA A 25 44.39 -7.79 -8.28
C ALA A 25 44.63 -9.23 -7.76
N ASN A 26 43.82 -10.22 -8.18
CA ASN A 26 43.78 -11.60 -7.67
C ASN A 26 43.63 -11.68 -6.13
N ARG A 27 42.87 -10.77 -5.53
CA ARG A 27 42.59 -10.76 -4.07
C ARG A 27 41.32 -11.52 -3.74
N ASP A 28 41.31 -12.18 -2.57
CA ASP A 28 40.13 -12.91 -2.10
C ASP A 28 38.92 -11.98 -1.89
N GLY A 29 37.71 -12.55 -1.93
CA GLY A 29 36.46 -11.81 -1.77
C GLY A 29 36.02 -11.62 -0.31
N LEU A 30 36.33 -12.59 0.56
CA LEU A 30 35.99 -12.50 1.99
C LEU A 30 37.13 -11.83 2.79
N LEU A 31 38.38 -12.03 2.35
CA LEU A 31 39.58 -11.50 3.02
C LEU A 31 40.49 -10.75 2.03
N PRO A 32 40.22 -9.47 1.71
CA PRO A 32 40.95 -8.70 0.68
C PRO A 32 42.47 -8.53 0.88
N CYS A 33 43.00 -8.92 2.04
CA CYS A 33 44.43 -8.99 2.35
C CYS A 33 45.12 -10.21 1.70
N VAL A 34 44.38 -11.29 1.40
CA VAL A 34 44.91 -12.51 0.80
C VAL A 34 44.99 -12.34 -0.72
N LYS A 35 46.21 -12.43 -1.28
CA LYS A 35 46.44 -12.45 -2.73
C LYS A 35 46.75 -13.86 -3.21
N HIS A 36 45.90 -14.38 -4.09
CA HIS A 36 46.09 -15.67 -4.74
C HIS A 36 47.16 -15.53 -5.84
N ARG A 37 48.21 -16.38 -5.80
CA ARG A 37 49.27 -16.37 -6.81
C ARG A 37 48.81 -16.99 -8.13
N ASP A 38 48.18 -18.16 -8.06
CA ASP A 38 47.75 -18.96 -9.21
C ASP A 38 46.23 -18.95 -9.40
N TRP A 39 45.61 -17.76 -9.33
CA TRP A 39 44.16 -17.64 -9.48
C TRP A 39 43.69 -18.08 -10.87
N LYS A 40 42.76 -19.04 -10.90
CA LYS A 40 42.04 -19.47 -12.10
C LYS A 40 40.54 -19.46 -11.80
N PRO A 41 39.69 -18.89 -12.66
CA PRO A 41 38.25 -18.87 -12.44
C PRO A 41 37.69 -20.29 -12.39
N TRP A 42 36.89 -20.58 -11.35
CA TRP A 42 36.33 -21.91 -11.15
C TRP A 42 35.38 -22.28 -12.30
N ALA A 43 35.51 -23.48 -12.86
CA ALA A 43 34.79 -23.86 -14.08
C ALA A 43 33.25 -23.71 -13.96
N CYS A 44 32.68 -24.00 -12.79
CA CYS A 44 31.25 -23.81 -12.52
C CYS A 44 30.83 -22.33 -12.52
N SER A 45 31.70 -21.41 -12.08
CA SER A 45 31.44 -19.96 -12.09
C SER A 45 31.43 -19.36 -13.50
N GLN A 46 32.04 -20.02 -14.48
CA GLN A 46 32.00 -19.61 -15.88
C GLN A 46 30.76 -20.13 -16.63
N LEU A 47 30.03 -21.11 -16.06
CA LEU A 47 28.78 -21.61 -16.62
C LEU A 47 27.64 -20.62 -16.34
N ARG A 48 27.24 -19.89 -17.37
CA ARG A 48 26.09 -18.96 -17.32
C ARG A 48 24.77 -19.71 -17.39
N PHE A 49 24.47 -20.52 -16.36
CA PHE A 49 23.30 -21.43 -16.31
C PHE A 49 21.99 -20.76 -16.74
N GLY A 50 21.69 -19.56 -16.23
CA GLY A 50 20.49 -18.80 -16.63
C GLY A 50 20.44 -18.50 -18.13
N GLN A 51 21.54 -18.03 -18.73
CA GLN A 51 21.60 -17.78 -20.19
C GLN A 51 21.51 -19.07 -21.01
N ILE A 52 22.05 -20.20 -20.52
CA ILE A 52 21.92 -21.50 -21.18
C ILE A 52 20.45 -21.97 -21.16
N ILE A 53 19.78 -21.91 -20.00
CA ILE A 53 18.36 -22.27 -19.87
C ILE A 53 17.49 -21.39 -20.78
N PHE A 54 17.70 -20.06 -20.76
CA PHE A 54 16.89 -19.14 -21.55
C PHE A 54 17.12 -19.26 -23.05
N ARG A 55 18.36 -19.48 -23.51
CA ARG A 55 18.73 -19.59 -24.94
C ARG A 55 18.43 -20.96 -25.53
N ASP A 56 18.72 -22.05 -24.82
CA ASP A 56 18.74 -23.39 -25.42
C ASP A 56 17.46 -24.18 -25.15
N TYR A 57 16.67 -23.78 -24.13
CA TYR A 57 15.41 -24.44 -23.78
C TYR A 57 14.22 -23.48 -23.86
N PHE A 58 14.21 -22.39 -23.08
CA PHE A 58 13.01 -21.56 -22.91
C PHE A 58 12.58 -20.83 -24.18
N SER A 59 13.47 -20.05 -24.81
CA SER A 59 13.16 -19.30 -26.03
C SER A 59 12.72 -20.22 -27.19
N LYS A 60 13.48 -21.30 -27.42
CA LYS A 60 13.25 -22.32 -28.46
C LYS A 60 12.01 -23.18 -28.20
N PHE A 61 11.51 -23.24 -26.97
CA PHE A 61 10.22 -23.82 -26.64
C PHE A 61 9.08 -22.82 -26.88
N LEU A 62 9.18 -21.62 -26.29
CA LEU A 62 8.17 -20.57 -26.34
C LEU A 62 7.83 -20.13 -27.77
N LEU A 63 8.83 -20.04 -28.64
CA LEU A 63 8.67 -19.56 -30.02
C LEU A 63 8.14 -20.62 -30.99
N LYS A 64 7.86 -21.86 -30.56
CA LYS A 64 7.19 -22.86 -31.41
C LYS A 64 5.75 -22.43 -31.67
N THR A 65 5.29 -22.52 -32.92
CA THR A 65 3.92 -22.16 -33.35
C THR A 65 2.79 -22.69 -32.43
N PRO A 66 2.74 -23.98 -32.04
CA PRO A 66 1.71 -24.45 -31.10
C PRO A 66 1.82 -23.82 -29.71
N VAL A 67 3.03 -23.50 -29.23
CA VAL A 67 3.25 -22.85 -27.92
C VAL A 67 2.86 -21.38 -27.98
N LYS A 68 3.17 -20.66 -29.07
CA LYS A 68 2.67 -19.29 -29.34
C LYS A 68 1.14 -19.23 -29.26
N ILE A 69 0.45 -20.15 -29.93
CA ILE A 69 -1.02 -20.25 -29.92
C ILE A 69 -1.53 -20.54 -28.50
N ALA A 70 -0.92 -21.50 -27.80
CA ALA A 70 -1.30 -21.83 -26.42
C ALA A 70 -1.10 -20.66 -25.44
N VAL A 71 -0.02 -19.87 -25.58
CA VAL A 71 0.22 -18.67 -24.75
C VAL A 71 -0.81 -17.57 -25.04
N ILE A 72 -1.14 -17.32 -26.30
CA ILE A 72 -2.17 -16.33 -26.65
C ILE A 72 -3.55 -16.77 -26.11
N PHE A 73 -3.92 -18.03 -26.32
CA PHE A 73 -5.18 -18.59 -25.78
C PHE A 73 -5.24 -18.52 -24.25
N LEU A 74 -4.17 -18.93 -23.56
CA LEU A 74 -4.08 -18.88 -22.10
C LEU A 74 -4.18 -17.45 -21.57
N THR A 75 -3.53 -16.48 -22.22
CA THR A 75 -3.64 -15.06 -21.86
C THR A 75 -5.08 -14.56 -22.00
N THR A 76 -5.76 -14.90 -23.10
CA THR A 76 -7.17 -14.53 -23.31
C THR A 76 -8.11 -15.16 -22.28
N VAL A 77 -7.93 -16.43 -21.92
CA VAL A 77 -8.73 -17.11 -20.90
C VAL A 77 -8.50 -16.51 -19.51
N ILE A 78 -7.24 -16.28 -19.11
CA ILE A 78 -6.91 -15.63 -17.83
C ILE A 78 -7.51 -14.22 -17.79
N LEU A 79 -7.40 -13.45 -18.89
CA LEU A 79 -7.94 -12.09 -18.96
C LEU A 79 -9.46 -12.07 -18.86
N ALA A 80 -10.17 -12.99 -19.53
CA ALA A 80 -11.63 -13.09 -19.45
C ALA A 80 -12.12 -13.44 -18.03
N LEU A 81 -11.48 -14.41 -17.37
CA LEU A 81 -11.81 -14.82 -16.00
C LEU A 81 -11.54 -13.70 -14.97
N ASN A 82 -10.51 -12.88 -15.20
CA ASN A 82 -10.19 -11.76 -14.32
C ASN A 82 -11.01 -10.50 -14.62
N ILE A 83 -11.42 -10.24 -15.87
CA ILE A 83 -12.42 -9.20 -16.18
C ILE A 83 -13.74 -9.52 -15.47
N TRP A 84 -14.19 -10.78 -15.48
CA TRP A 84 -15.36 -11.21 -14.72
C TRP A 84 -15.17 -11.02 -13.21
N GLY A 85 -14.02 -11.42 -12.65
CA GLY A 85 -13.71 -11.19 -11.23
C GLY A 85 -13.68 -9.70 -10.85
N PHE A 86 -13.14 -8.86 -11.72
CA PHE A 86 -13.01 -7.41 -11.50
C PHE A 86 -14.37 -6.70 -11.52
N ILE A 87 -15.30 -7.12 -12.38
CA ILE A 87 -16.68 -6.60 -12.39
C ILE A 87 -17.43 -6.98 -11.10
N ASN A 88 -17.10 -8.12 -10.50
CA ASN A 88 -17.71 -8.58 -9.24
C ASN A 88 -16.88 -8.20 -7.99
N LEU A 89 -15.90 -7.31 -8.12
CA LEU A 89 -15.02 -6.91 -7.02
C LEU A 89 -15.75 -5.97 -6.06
N ARG A 90 -16.02 -6.42 -4.83
CA ARG A 90 -16.73 -5.66 -3.81
C ARG A 90 -15.88 -4.53 -3.22
N GLN A 91 -16.54 -3.45 -2.83
CA GLN A 91 -15.98 -2.31 -2.11
C GLN A 91 -16.48 -2.35 -0.67
N GLU A 92 -15.56 -2.33 0.30
CA GLU A 92 -15.87 -2.46 1.73
C GLU A 92 -14.62 -2.12 2.56
N PHE A 93 -14.73 -1.13 3.46
CA PHE A 93 -13.70 -0.78 4.44
C PHE A 93 -14.16 -0.99 5.89
N ASP A 94 -13.71 -2.07 6.53
CA ASP A 94 -13.87 -2.25 7.99
C ASP A 94 -12.60 -1.85 8.76
N ARG A 95 -12.78 -1.05 9.82
CA ARG A 95 -11.72 -0.71 10.79
C ARG A 95 -11.28 -1.92 11.61
N THR A 96 -12.14 -2.92 11.83
CA THR A 96 -11.81 -4.08 12.67
C THR A 96 -10.68 -4.92 12.09
N TRP A 97 -10.51 -4.95 10.76
CA TRP A 97 -9.46 -5.70 10.06
C TRP A 97 -8.03 -5.23 10.40
N PHE A 98 -7.90 -4.00 10.90
CA PHE A 98 -6.62 -3.43 11.35
C PHE A 98 -6.27 -3.79 12.81
N LEU A 99 -7.19 -4.45 13.53
CA LEU A 99 -6.95 -4.96 14.88
C LEU A 99 -6.42 -6.41 14.81
N PRO A 100 -5.42 -6.79 15.61
CA PRO A 100 -5.03 -8.20 15.74
C PRO A 100 -6.20 -9.05 16.25
N THR A 101 -6.50 -10.17 15.58
CA THR A 101 -7.60 -11.08 15.92
C THR A 101 -7.51 -11.67 17.34
N SER A 102 -6.29 -11.73 17.89
CA SER A 102 -6.01 -12.13 19.27
C SER A 102 -6.45 -11.08 20.31
N SER A 103 -6.58 -9.81 19.92
CA SER A 103 -6.88 -8.67 20.80
C SER A 103 -8.24 -8.77 21.46
N TYR A 104 -8.34 -8.27 22.71
CA TYR A 104 -9.63 -8.12 23.40
C TYR A 104 -10.57 -7.18 22.63
N LEU A 105 -10.05 -6.16 21.95
CA LEU A 105 -10.85 -5.15 21.27
C LEU A 105 -11.47 -5.68 19.97
N TYR A 106 -10.74 -6.52 19.22
CA TYR A 106 -11.30 -7.24 18.07
C TYR A 106 -12.47 -8.14 18.51
N LYS A 107 -12.23 -8.97 19.54
CA LYS A 107 -13.24 -9.85 20.13
C LYS A 107 -14.44 -9.09 20.70
N PHE A 108 -14.22 -7.90 21.26
CA PHE A 108 -15.31 -7.04 21.72
C PHE A 108 -16.21 -6.63 20.55
N PHE A 109 -15.66 -6.07 19.47
CA PHE A 109 -16.46 -5.66 18.30
C PHE A 109 -17.14 -6.84 17.60
N ASP A 110 -16.44 -7.97 17.44
CA ASP A 110 -16.98 -9.23 16.91
C ASP A 110 -18.22 -9.70 17.69
N ARG A 111 -18.11 -9.80 19.02
CA ARG A 111 -19.23 -10.17 19.89
C ARG A 111 -20.30 -9.09 20.01
N THR A 112 -19.97 -7.81 19.82
CA THR A 112 -21.00 -6.75 19.70
C THR A 112 -21.81 -6.91 18.41
N LYS A 113 -21.17 -7.25 17.27
CA LYS A 113 -21.84 -7.51 15.99
C LYS A 113 -22.74 -8.76 16.05
N GLU A 114 -22.32 -9.79 16.79
CA GLU A 114 -23.09 -11.03 17.02
C GLU A 114 -24.29 -10.84 17.96
N PHE A 115 -24.09 -10.26 19.16
CA PHE A 115 -25.11 -10.21 20.21
C PHE A 115 -25.95 -8.92 20.24
N PHE A 116 -25.50 -7.83 19.63
CA PHE A 116 -26.23 -6.55 19.58
C PHE A 116 -26.50 -6.01 18.16
N PRO A 117 -26.88 -6.84 17.16
CA PRO A 117 -27.15 -6.38 15.79
C PRO A 117 -28.34 -5.41 15.70
N GLY A 118 -29.17 -5.31 16.75
CA GLY A 118 -30.27 -4.35 16.83
C GLY A 118 -29.86 -2.90 17.19
N GLN A 119 -28.59 -2.64 17.50
CA GLN A 119 -28.08 -1.28 17.68
C GLN A 119 -27.31 -0.84 16.42
N GLY A 120 -27.99 -0.11 15.54
CA GLY A 120 -27.34 0.56 14.41
C GLY A 120 -26.54 1.79 14.84
N GLU A 121 -26.12 2.58 13.86
CA GLU A 121 -25.21 3.71 14.12
C GLU A 121 -25.93 4.99 14.58
N LYS A 122 -25.37 5.64 15.60
CA LYS A 122 -25.91 6.89 16.17
C LYS A 122 -25.34 8.10 15.45
N GLY A 123 -26.23 8.88 14.84
CA GLY A 123 -25.92 10.15 14.22
C GLY A 123 -26.68 11.30 14.86
N SER A 124 -26.24 12.52 14.57
CA SER A 124 -26.89 13.72 15.06
C SER A 124 -26.87 14.80 13.99
N VAL A 125 -27.88 15.67 13.97
CA VAL A 125 -27.86 16.90 13.17
C VAL A 125 -27.45 18.04 14.09
N PHE A 126 -26.35 18.70 13.72
CA PHE A 126 -25.78 19.85 14.39
C PHE A 126 -26.28 21.11 13.68
N MET A 127 -27.01 21.97 14.38
CA MET A 127 -27.50 23.27 13.91
C MET A 127 -26.70 24.39 14.59
N GLY A 128 -26.12 25.31 13.82
CA GLY A 128 -25.26 26.40 14.30
C GLY A 128 -26.00 27.60 14.92
N GLN A 129 -25.51 28.80 14.62
CA GLN A 129 -26.12 30.07 15.01
C GLN A 129 -27.35 30.38 14.14
N LEU A 130 -28.52 29.87 14.53
CA LEU A 130 -29.81 30.15 13.87
C LEU A 130 -30.67 31.10 14.72
N ASN A 131 -31.58 31.84 14.08
CA ASN A 131 -32.74 32.39 14.82
C ASN A 131 -33.76 31.26 15.03
N TYR A 132 -33.59 30.50 16.11
CA TYR A 132 -34.43 29.35 16.47
C TYR A 132 -35.92 29.68 16.64
N ALA A 133 -36.28 30.93 16.94
CA ALA A 133 -37.68 31.37 16.99
C ALA A 133 -38.32 31.55 15.61
N MET A 134 -37.50 31.94 14.60
CA MET A 134 -37.94 32.10 13.21
C MET A 134 -37.90 30.78 12.43
N GLU A 135 -36.85 29.97 12.63
CA GLU A 135 -36.61 28.72 11.91
C GLU A 135 -37.41 27.53 12.47
N LEU A 136 -38.23 27.72 13.51
CA LEU A 136 -38.92 26.66 14.25
C LEU A 136 -39.76 25.72 13.37
N GLU A 137 -40.41 26.25 12.32
CA GLU A 137 -41.17 25.45 11.35
C GLU A 137 -40.24 24.64 10.42
N ASN A 138 -39.10 25.18 10.01
CA ASN A 138 -38.12 24.49 9.17
C ASN A 138 -37.37 23.40 9.96
N ILE A 139 -37.11 23.64 11.25
CA ILE A 139 -36.58 22.66 12.21
C ILE A 139 -37.57 21.49 12.40
N ASP A 140 -38.85 21.78 12.56
CA ASP A 140 -39.93 20.77 12.63
C ASP A 140 -40.15 20.04 11.29
N ARG A 141 -40.02 20.75 10.15
CA ARG A 141 -40.03 20.14 8.80
C ARG A 141 -38.83 19.21 8.57
N LEU A 142 -37.64 19.57 9.07
CA LEU A 142 -36.44 18.73 9.08
C LEU A 142 -36.66 17.46 9.92
N ALA A 143 -37.22 17.59 11.13
CA ALA A 143 -37.57 16.46 11.99
C ALA A 143 -38.55 15.48 11.30
N ARG A 144 -39.59 16.00 10.62
CA ARG A 144 -40.48 15.18 9.77
C ARG A 144 -39.74 14.54 8.59
N GLY A 145 -38.86 15.27 7.92
CA GLY A 145 -38.09 14.77 6.77
C GLY A 145 -37.18 13.59 7.11
N LEU A 146 -36.58 13.60 8.31
CA LEU A 146 -35.80 12.48 8.84
C LEU A 146 -36.72 11.28 9.17
N ARG A 147 -37.85 11.52 9.85
CA ARG A 147 -38.84 10.47 10.18
C ARG A 147 -39.53 9.84 8.97
N ALA A 148 -39.48 10.49 7.81
CA ALA A 148 -39.93 9.90 6.54
C ALA A 148 -38.98 8.81 6.01
N GLN A 149 -37.69 8.82 6.39
CA GLN A 149 -36.68 7.85 5.93
C GLN A 149 -36.76 6.51 6.70
N LYS A 150 -37.94 5.89 6.70
CA LYS A 150 -38.25 4.68 7.49
C LYS A 150 -37.41 3.43 7.15
N GLU A 151 -36.70 3.44 6.03
CA GLU A 151 -35.78 2.38 5.62
C GLU A 151 -34.38 2.55 6.25
N SER A 152 -33.98 3.81 6.49
CA SER A 152 -32.63 4.16 6.95
C SER A 152 -32.56 4.56 8.42
N ILE A 153 -33.68 5.00 9.01
CA ILE A 153 -33.74 5.57 10.38
C ILE A 153 -34.80 4.85 11.22
N GLN A 154 -34.38 4.37 12.39
CA GLN A 154 -35.18 3.70 13.39
C GLN A 154 -35.87 4.69 14.36
N GLU A 155 -35.15 5.72 14.81
CA GLU A 155 -35.64 6.71 15.77
C GLU A 155 -35.07 8.11 15.45
N VAL A 156 -35.85 9.16 15.72
CA VAL A 156 -35.39 10.56 15.68
C VAL A 156 -35.87 11.27 16.94
N VAL A 157 -34.93 11.73 17.76
CA VAL A 157 -35.16 12.42 19.03
C VAL A 157 -34.89 13.92 18.83
N VAL A 158 -35.95 14.73 18.88
CA VAL A 158 -35.88 16.19 18.72
C VAL A 158 -36.50 16.87 19.94
N TRP A 159 -36.01 18.05 20.29
CA TRP A 159 -36.51 18.83 21.43
C TRP A 159 -37.84 19.54 21.14
N THR A 160 -38.13 19.83 19.87
CA THR A 160 -39.38 20.46 19.43
C THR A 160 -40.62 19.63 19.75
N ASP A 161 -40.52 18.30 19.76
CA ASP A 161 -41.63 17.38 20.02
C ASP A 161 -42.19 17.51 21.44
N ASP A 162 -41.33 17.83 22.42
CA ASP A 162 -41.74 18.12 23.80
C ASP A 162 -41.95 19.62 24.04
N PHE A 163 -41.15 20.48 23.40
CA PHE A 163 -41.20 21.92 23.58
C PHE A 163 -42.48 22.54 23.02
N LEU A 164 -42.95 22.14 21.83
CA LEU A 164 -44.15 22.71 21.22
C LEU A 164 -45.42 22.39 22.03
N PRO A 165 -45.70 21.13 22.46
CA PRO A 165 -46.81 20.85 23.36
C PRO A 165 -46.65 21.46 24.75
N TRP A 166 -45.41 21.63 25.24
CA TRP A 166 -45.15 22.32 26.50
C TRP A 166 -45.49 23.82 26.40
N MET A 167 -45.10 24.49 25.31
CA MET A 167 -45.48 25.88 25.04
C MET A 167 -47.00 26.03 24.88
N GLN A 168 -47.65 25.13 24.13
CA GLN A 168 -49.10 25.14 23.98
C GLN A 168 -49.80 24.98 25.34
N LYS A 169 -49.31 24.10 26.21
CA LYS A 169 -49.92 23.86 27.54
C LYS A 169 -49.78 25.03 28.51
N HIS A 170 -48.66 25.76 28.49
CA HIS A 170 -48.37 26.81 29.49
C HIS A 170 -48.64 28.23 29.00
N PHE A 171 -48.60 28.47 27.68
CA PHE A 171 -48.74 29.80 27.07
C PHE A 171 -49.80 29.87 25.96
N ASN A 172 -50.54 28.78 25.71
CA ASN A 172 -51.54 28.65 24.63
C ASN A 172 -51.01 28.95 23.21
N PHE A 173 -49.69 28.79 23.02
CA PHE A 173 -48.97 29.10 21.79
C PHE A 173 -49.14 28.02 20.70
N SER A 174 -49.24 28.44 19.44
CA SER A 174 -49.28 27.57 18.26
C SER A 174 -48.27 28.01 17.20
N ALA A 175 -47.25 27.18 16.94
CA ALA A 175 -46.17 27.49 15.98
C ALA A 175 -46.62 27.71 14.52
N SER A 176 -47.82 27.24 14.15
CA SER A 176 -48.43 27.47 12.83
C SER A 176 -49.19 28.79 12.72
N ARG A 177 -49.32 29.56 13.81
CA ARG A 177 -50.14 30.79 13.88
C ARG A 177 -49.39 31.97 14.48
N ASP A 178 -48.62 31.70 15.52
CA ASP A 178 -48.03 32.70 16.40
C ASP A 178 -46.52 32.77 16.19
N ARG A 179 -45.94 33.98 16.19
CA ARG A 179 -44.48 34.19 16.09
C ARG A 179 -43.93 34.69 17.43
N VAL A 180 -42.94 33.99 17.97
CA VAL A 180 -42.27 34.34 19.22
C VAL A 180 -41.12 35.33 18.93
N SER A 181 -40.86 36.29 19.83
CA SER A 181 -39.62 37.08 19.75
C SER A 181 -38.41 36.24 20.18
N ASP A 182 -37.19 36.62 19.79
CA ASP A 182 -35.96 35.96 20.28
C ASP A 182 -35.88 35.94 21.82
N VAL A 183 -36.30 37.04 22.46
CA VAL A 183 -36.24 37.22 23.91
C VAL A 183 -37.22 36.29 24.61
N ASP A 184 -38.47 36.25 24.14
CA ASP A 184 -39.52 35.39 24.70
C ASP A 184 -39.27 33.91 24.40
N PHE A 185 -38.67 33.59 23.25
CA PHE A 185 -38.23 32.24 22.93
C PHE A 185 -37.13 31.79 23.90
N ARG A 186 -36.14 32.65 24.19
CA ARG A 186 -35.02 32.34 25.09
C ARG A 186 -35.42 32.27 26.56
N SER A 187 -36.42 33.03 27.02
CA SER A 187 -36.98 32.86 28.37
C SER A 187 -37.81 31.58 28.49
N ASN A 188 -38.67 31.29 27.51
CA ASN A 188 -39.47 30.07 27.48
C ASN A 188 -38.61 28.80 27.33
N LEU A 189 -37.52 28.86 26.57
CA LEU A 189 -36.55 27.75 26.46
C LEU A 189 -35.81 27.51 27.79
N SER A 190 -35.45 28.56 28.53
CA SER A 190 -34.86 28.42 29.89
C SER A 190 -35.81 27.66 30.82
N LEU A 191 -37.08 28.08 30.85
CA LEU A 191 -38.12 27.44 31.67
C LEU A 191 -38.41 25.99 31.22
N PHE A 192 -38.41 25.71 29.91
CA PHE A 192 -38.56 24.35 29.39
C PHE A 192 -37.40 23.46 29.82
N LEU A 193 -36.15 23.88 29.64
CA LEU A 193 -34.97 23.07 29.93
C LEU A 193 -34.81 22.74 31.42
N HIS A 194 -35.39 23.54 32.31
CA HIS A 194 -35.50 23.24 33.75
C HIS A 194 -36.71 22.35 34.09
N SER A 195 -37.63 22.10 33.17
CA SER A 195 -38.79 21.23 33.39
C SER A 195 -38.39 19.74 33.32
N PRO A 196 -39.15 18.82 33.97
CA PRO A 196 -38.86 17.38 33.93
C PRO A 196 -38.83 16.77 32.52
N LYS A 197 -39.50 17.39 31.53
CA LYS A 197 -39.43 16.99 30.12
C LYS A 197 -38.23 17.58 29.38
N GLY A 198 -37.92 18.86 29.62
CA GLY A 198 -36.81 19.54 28.94
C GLY A 198 -35.43 19.17 29.46
N LEU A 199 -35.33 18.67 30.71
CA LEU A 199 -34.09 18.23 31.34
C LEU A 199 -33.27 17.27 30.46
N ARG A 200 -33.93 16.34 29.75
CA ARG A 200 -33.26 15.38 28.85
C ARG A 200 -32.56 16.03 27.66
N TYR A 201 -32.92 17.25 27.31
CA TYR A 201 -32.35 18.02 26.20
C TYR A 201 -31.30 19.05 26.64
N GLN A 202 -30.97 19.19 27.93
CA GLN A 202 -29.94 20.15 28.36
C GLN A 202 -28.58 19.90 27.67
N SER A 203 -28.22 18.64 27.46
CA SER A 203 -27.01 18.23 26.71
C SER A 203 -27.11 18.43 25.18
N HIS A 204 -28.30 18.70 24.65
CA HIS A 204 -28.53 18.99 23.23
C HIS A 204 -28.31 20.47 22.89
N PHE A 205 -28.12 21.33 23.87
CA PHE A 205 -27.79 22.75 23.68
C PHE A 205 -26.45 23.07 24.35
N LYS A 206 -25.71 24.05 23.79
CA LYS A 206 -24.52 24.60 24.45
C LYS A 206 -24.54 26.12 24.40
N PHE A 207 -24.57 26.74 25.58
CA PHE A 207 -24.72 28.18 25.77
C PHE A 207 -23.38 28.87 26.06
N ASP A 208 -23.36 30.19 25.91
CA ASP A 208 -22.20 31.08 26.12
C ASP A 208 -22.00 31.47 27.61
N GLY A 209 -22.73 30.82 28.52
CA GLY A 209 -22.70 31.07 29.96
C GLY A 209 -23.50 30.02 30.73
N GLU A 210 -23.50 30.12 32.06
CA GLU A 210 -24.24 29.19 32.92
C GLU A 210 -25.76 29.35 32.75
N LEU A 211 -26.48 28.22 32.80
CA LEU A 211 -27.92 28.16 32.60
C LEU A 211 -28.67 28.44 33.91
N SER A 212 -28.87 29.72 34.23
CA SER A 212 -29.70 30.14 35.37
C SER A 212 -31.20 29.93 35.12
N CYS A 213 -31.92 29.48 36.15
CA CYS A 213 -33.37 29.31 36.08
C CYS A 213 -34.10 30.66 36.15
N ARG A 214 -35.09 30.86 35.28
CA ARG A 214 -35.89 32.10 35.05
C ARG A 214 -35.19 33.22 34.29
N ASP A 215 -33.85 33.26 34.24
CA ASP A 215 -33.15 34.16 33.32
C ASP A 215 -33.36 33.71 31.86
N PRO A 216 -33.46 34.63 30.89
CA PRO A 216 -33.47 34.28 29.48
C PRO A 216 -32.16 33.59 29.10
N VAL A 217 -32.23 32.44 28.40
CA VAL A 217 -31.06 31.71 27.89
C VAL A 217 -30.05 32.71 27.30
N PRO A 218 -28.74 32.67 27.66
CA PRO A 218 -27.74 33.56 27.10
C PRO A 218 -27.78 33.59 25.57
N LYS A 219 -27.45 34.75 24.96
CA LYS A 219 -27.44 34.83 23.50
C LYS A 219 -26.49 33.77 22.92
N ILE A 220 -26.91 33.19 21.80
CA ILE A 220 -26.12 32.23 21.02
C ILE A 220 -25.08 33.06 20.22
N LEU A 221 -24.02 33.52 20.91
CA LEU A 221 -22.89 34.30 20.38
C LEU A 221 -21.64 33.45 20.12
N THR A 222 -21.05 33.54 18.93
CA THR A 222 -19.75 32.93 18.61
C THR A 222 -18.76 33.97 18.09
N PHE A 223 -18.02 34.64 18.99
CA PHE A 223 -16.62 35.00 18.70
C PHE A 223 -15.82 35.30 19.98
N CYS A 224 -14.65 34.69 20.12
CA CYS A 224 -13.62 35.13 21.05
C CYS A 224 -12.24 34.65 20.56
N GLU A 225 -11.22 35.50 20.66
CA GLU A 225 -9.90 35.36 20.01
C GLU A 225 -9.01 34.22 20.58
N ARG A 226 -9.57 33.31 21.39
CA ARG A 226 -8.83 32.25 22.12
C ARG A 226 -9.28 30.81 21.85
N GLY A 227 -10.26 30.62 20.95
CA GLY A 227 -10.52 29.33 20.31
C GLY A 227 -11.74 28.55 20.80
N ILE A 228 -12.61 28.23 19.83
CA ILE A 228 -13.56 27.11 19.79
C ILE A 228 -14.50 26.93 21.00
N VAL A 229 -15.72 27.48 20.84
CA VAL A 229 -16.93 26.74 21.19
C VAL A 229 -17.84 26.75 19.96
N LEU A 230 -18.11 25.57 19.39
CA LEU A 230 -19.22 25.42 18.45
C LEU A 230 -20.53 25.50 19.22
N GLN A 231 -21.36 26.47 18.87
CA GLN A 231 -22.72 26.59 19.38
C GLN A 231 -23.63 25.68 18.58
N VAL A 232 -24.35 24.80 19.28
CA VAL A 232 -25.12 23.76 18.63
C VAL A 232 -26.44 23.53 19.37
N SER A 233 -27.54 23.53 18.61
CA SER A 233 -28.73 22.73 18.97
C SER A 233 -28.67 21.39 18.22
N ARG A 234 -28.77 20.29 18.96
CA ARG A 234 -28.56 18.92 18.47
C ARG A 234 -29.87 18.16 18.35
N MET A 235 -30.17 17.65 17.15
CA MET A 235 -31.12 16.54 16.97
C MET A 235 -30.34 15.23 17.00
N ASP A 236 -30.89 14.18 17.58
CA ASP A 236 -30.31 12.84 17.50
C ASP A 236 -31.17 11.91 16.64
N TYR A 237 -30.52 11.01 15.91
CA TYR A 237 -31.18 9.96 15.16
C TYR A 237 -30.38 8.65 15.23
N GLN A 238 -31.13 7.55 15.14
CA GLN A 238 -30.64 6.19 15.21
C GLN A 238 -30.82 5.57 13.83
N HIS A 239 -29.72 5.29 13.12
CA HIS A 239 -29.80 4.45 11.93
C HIS A 239 -30.15 3.01 12.33
N PHE A 240 -30.75 2.26 11.40
CA PHE A 240 -30.74 0.80 11.48
C PHE A 240 -29.31 0.26 11.37
N TRP A 241 -29.12 -1.00 11.75
CA TRP A 241 -27.90 -1.72 11.42
C TRP A 241 -27.88 -2.01 9.91
N MET A 242 -26.74 -1.79 9.27
CA MET A 242 -26.55 -1.93 7.83
C MET A 242 -25.27 -2.74 7.56
N GLY A 243 -25.36 -3.72 6.66
CA GLY A 243 -24.36 -4.76 6.47
C GLY A 243 -23.11 -4.31 5.69
N GLY A 244 -23.24 -3.33 4.79
CA GLY A 244 -22.14 -2.87 3.94
C GLY A 244 -22.46 -1.58 3.16
N PRO A 245 -21.53 -1.11 2.29
CA PRO A 245 -21.65 0.21 1.64
C PRO A 245 -22.88 0.40 0.75
N GLU A 246 -23.37 -0.67 0.10
CA GLU A 246 -24.57 -0.66 -0.73
C GLU A 246 -25.83 -0.18 0.04
N GLU A 247 -25.86 -0.38 1.36
CA GLU A 247 -26.95 0.09 2.24
C GLU A 247 -26.59 1.44 2.90
N HIS A 248 -25.40 1.55 3.48
CA HIS A 248 -25.08 2.68 4.36
C HIS A 248 -24.69 3.97 3.61
N VAL A 249 -24.15 3.88 2.39
CA VAL A 249 -23.81 5.07 1.58
C VAL A 249 -25.10 5.78 1.10
N PRO A 250 -26.11 5.08 0.54
CA PRO A 250 -27.42 5.68 0.28
C PRO A 250 -28.09 6.26 1.53
N ALA A 251 -28.07 5.55 2.66
CA ALA A 251 -28.65 6.03 3.92
C ALA A 251 -28.00 7.35 4.41
N MET A 252 -26.68 7.46 4.30
CA MET A 252 -25.94 8.69 4.58
C MET A 252 -26.35 9.84 3.66
N HIS A 253 -26.46 9.59 2.36
CA HIS A 253 -26.86 10.60 1.38
C HIS A 253 -28.31 11.04 1.55
N GLN A 254 -29.23 10.14 1.89
CA GLN A 254 -30.62 10.49 2.25
C GLN A 254 -30.65 11.51 3.40
N VAL A 255 -29.93 11.25 4.51
CA VAL A 255 -29.86 12.18 5.65
C VAL A 255 -29.23 13.53 5.26
N LYS A 256 -28.12 13.50 4.53
CA LYS A 256 -27.45 14.72 4.02
C LYS A 256 -28.37 15.53 3.10
N ASN A 257 -29.17 14.87 2.26
CA ASN A 257 -30.10 15.53 1.34
C ASN A 257 -31.34 16.08 2.06
N VAL A 258 -31.87 15.38 3.06
CA VAL A 258 -32.92 15.91 3.94
C VAL A 258 -32.45 17.16 4.70
N VAL A 259 -31.21 17.16 5.20
CA VAL A 259 -30.61 18.35 5.85
C VAL A 259 -30.45 19.51 4.86
N ARG A 260 -29.97 19.25 3.63
CA ARG A 260 -29.87 20.28 2.57
C ARG A 260 -31.25 20.84 2.18
N ALA A 261 -32.26 19.98 2.08
CA ALA A 261 -33.61 20.34 1.65
C ALA A 261 -34.39 21.17 2.69
N ALA A 262 -33.95 21.23 3.94
CA ALA A 262 -34.58 22.07 4.96
C ALA A 262 -34.46 23.58 4.68
N ASN A 263 -33.46 24.00 3.89
CA ASN A 263 -33.23 25.39 3.44
C ASN A 263 -33.26 26.45 4.57
N ILE A 264 -32.78 26.04 5.75
CA ILE A 264 -32.56 26.91 6.91
C ILE A 264 -31.50 27.94 6.53
N SER A 265 -31.84 29.23 6.62
CA SER A 265 -31.06 30.33 6.04
C SER A 265 -30.87 31.53 6.98
N SER A 266 -31.44 31.47 8.18
CA SER A 266 -31.20 32.44 9.25
C SER A 266 -29.81 32.26 9.88
N GLY A 267 -29.13 33.38 10.14
CA GLY A 267 -27.86 33.40 10.87
C GLY A 267 -26.69 32.84 10.06
N ASP A 268 -26.02 31.80 10.56
CA ASP A 268 -24.87 31.18 9.89
C ASP A 268 -25.26 30.12 8.83
N GLY A 269 -26.52 29.67 8.82
CA GLY A 269 -27.01 28.60 7.93
C GLY A 269 -26.32 27.23 8.12
N MET A 270 -25.54 27.04 9.19
CA MET A 270 -24.70 25.86 9.37
C MET A 270 -25.49 24.70 9.99
N VAL A 271 -26.24 23.99 9.15
CA VAL A 271 -26.89 22.73 9.52
C VAL A 271 -26.18 21.55 8.85
N ARG A 272 -25.67 20.60 9.64
CA ARG A 272 -24.93 19.42 9.13
C ARG A 272 -25.27 18.16 9.92
N ALA A 273 -25.50 17.06 9.21
CA ALA A 273 -25.53 15.73 9.78
C ALA A 273 -24.11 15.20 10.02
N TRP A 274 -23.89 14.57 11.18
CA TRP A 274 -22.62 13.92 11.54
C TRP A 274 -22.88 12.64 12.33
N ALA A 275 -22.09 11.61 12.08
CA ALA A 275 -22.02 10.40 12.89
C ALA A 275 -20.57 9.90 12.93
N ARG A 276 -20.19 9.13 13.96
CA ARG A 276 -18.86 8.50 14.02
C ARG A 276 -18.65 7.46 12.91
N ALA A 277 -19.74 6.89 12.41
CA ALA A 277 -19.78 5.99 11.27
C ALA A 277 -19.55 6.70 9.92
N TYR A 278 -20.03 7.95 9.76
CA TYR A 278 -19.93 8.69 8.50
C TYR A 278 -18.47 8.87 8.04
N LEU A 279 -17.50 8.88 8.96
CA LEU A 279 -16.07 8.89 8.61
C LEU A 279 -15.62 7.63 7.81
N ASN A 280 -16.27 6.48 8.01
CA ASN A 280 -16.12 5.34 7.11
C ASN A 280 -16.97 5.54 5.86
N TRP A 281 -18.25 5.85 6.02
CA TRP A 281 -19.21 5.85 4.90
C TRP A 281 -18.86 6.92 3.84
N GLU A 282 -18.18 8.01 4.21
CA GLU A 282 -17.57 8.98 3.28
C GLU A 282 -16.28 8.46 2.61
N THR A 283 -15.53 7.59 3.28
CA THR A 283 -14.39 6.88 2.67
C THR A 283 -14.90 5.84 1.67
N ASP A 284 -15.90 5.05 2.05
CA ASP A 284 -16.57 4.06 1.19
C ASP A 284 -17.31 4.72 0.01
N ASP A 285 -17.85 5.94 0.14
CA ASP A 285 -18.44 6.72 -0.97
C ASP A 285 -17.39 7.18 -2.01
N VAL A 286 -16.17 7.49 -1.56
CA VAL A 286 -15.15 8.17 -2.39
C VAL A 286 -14.07 7.23 -2.96
N ILE A 287 -13.73 6.14 -2.25
CA ILE A 287 -12.50 5.37 -2.51
C ILE A 287 -12.41 4.74 -3.91
N GLN A 288 -13.49 4.18 -4.45
CA GLN A 288 -13.47 3.59 -5.81
C GLN A 288 -13.21 4.65 -6.90
N THR A 289 -13.82 5.83 -6.77
CA THR A 289 -13.61 6.95 -7.71
C THR A 289 -12.17 7.45 -7.66
N GLU A 290 -11.60 7.57 -6.46
CA GLU A 290 -10.19 7.91 -6.24
C GLU A 290 -9.25 6.82 -6.79
N LEU A 291 -9.55 5.55 -6.55
CA LEU A 291 -8.77 4.42 -7.07
C LEU A 291 -8.71 4.46 -8.60
N TYR A 292 -9.84 4.55 -9.29
CA TYR A 292 -9.86 4.59 -10.76
C TYR A 292 -9.14 5.83 -11.31
N ARG A 293 -9.29 7.01 -10.68
CA ARG A 293 -8.56 8.22 -11.08
C ARG A 293 -7.05 8.06 -10.93
N ASN A 294 -6.59 7.51 -9.80
CA ASN A 294 -5.16 7.33 -9.53
C ASN A 294 -4.53 6.21 -10.37
N LEU A 295 -5.26 5.12 -10.65
CA LEU A 295 -4.83 4.10 -11.61
C LEU A 295 -4.73 4.66 -13.03
N ALA A 296 -5.70 5.47 -13.48
CA ALA A 296 -5.66 6.10 -14.79
C ALA A 296 -4.46 7.04 -14.96
N PHE A 297 -4.17 7.90 -13.97
CA PHE A 297 -2.99 8.75 -13.99
C PHE A 297 -1.67 7.95 -13.91
N GLY A 298 -1.61 6.88 -13.12
CA GLY A 298 -0.44 6.00 -13.04
C GLY A 298 -0.15 5.27 -14.36
N LEU A 299 -1.18 4.70 -14.99
CA LEU A 299 -1.08 4.04 -16.30
C LEU A 299 -0.69 5.04 -17.40
N LEU A 300 -1.27 6.24 -17.41
CA LEU A 300 -0.92 7.31 -18.35
C LEU A 300 0.54 7.77 -18.19
N CYS A 301 1.02 7.90 -16.96
CA CYS A 301 2.43 8.22 -16.67
C CYS A 301 3.36 7.12 -17.18
N VAL A 302 3.04 5.84 -16.95
CA VAL A 302 3.79 4.70 -17.49
C VAL A 302 3.80 4.67 -19.02
N PHE A 303 2.68 4.98 -19.68
CA PHE A 303 2.64 5.07 -21.14
C PHE A 303 3.60 6.16 -21.67
N PHE A 304 3.57 7.37 -21.11
CA PHE A 304 4.48 8.44 -21.53
C PHE A 304 5.95 8.12 -21.22
N MET A 305 6.25 7.55 -20.06
CA MET A 305 7.63 7.19 -19.69
C MET A 305 8.20 6.05 -20.56
N THR A 306 7.40 5.01 -20.87
CA THR A 306 7.82 3.93 -21.77
C THR A 306 7.98 4.43 -23.20
N LEU A 307 7.09 5.31 -23.68
CA LEU A 307 7.21 5.98 -24.98
C LEU A 307 8.49 6.82 -25.09
N LEU A 308 8.84 7.58 -24.05
CA LEU A 308 10.06 8.39 -23.98
C LEU A 308 11.32 7.51 -23.96
N LEU A 309 11.34 6.45 -23.15
CA LEU A 309 12.52 5.60 -22.97
C LEU A 309 12.78 4.62 -24.13
N ILE A 310 11.72 4.13 -24.79
CA ILE A 310 11.82 3.17 -25.91
C ILE A 310 11.79 3.89 -27.28
N ALA A 311 11.39 5.16 -27.34
CA ALA A 311 11.38 6.00 -28.54
C ALA A 311 10.69 5.36 -29.77
N ASN A 312 9.77 4.41 -29.54
CA ASN A 312 9.05 3.68 -30.57
C ASN A 312 7.63 3.40 -30.10
N ILE A 313 6.64 4.02 -30.74
CA ILE A 313 5.24 3.97 -30.30
C ILE A 313 4.66 2.54 -30.34
N HIS A 314 5.03 1.71 -31.32
CA HIS A 314 4.48 0.36 -31.46
C HIS A 314 4.99 -0.58 -30.35
N THR A 315 6.29 -0.55 -30.03
CA THR A 315 6.82 -1.34 -28.91
C THR A 315 6.30 -0.82 -27.56
N SER A 316 6.17 0.50 -27.41
CA SER A 316 5.64 1.12 -26.19
C SER A 316 4.18 0.76 -25.94
N LEU A 317 3.35 0.72 -26.98
CA LEU A 317 1.97 0.22 -26.91
C LEU A 317 1.89 -1.26 -26.49
N MET A 318 2.81 -2.12 -26.98
CA MET A 318 2.84 -3.54 -26.58
C MET A 318 3.31 -3.73 -25.14
N VAL A 319 4.27 -2.93 -24.66
CA VAL A 319 4.69 -2.89 -23.25
C VAL A 319 3.55 -2.40 -22.36
N PHE A 320 2.89 -1.30 -22.73
CA PHE A 320 1.73 -0.77 -22.02
C PHE A 320 0.56 -1.76 -21.96
N LEU A 321 0.28 -2.48 -23.04
CA LEU A 321 -0.74 -3.53 -23.07
C LEU A 321 -0.45 -4.65 -22.06
N CYS A 322 0.83 -5.03 -21.89
CA CYS A 322 1.24 -6.01 -20.88
C CYS A 322 1.04 -5.50 -19.45
N VAL A 323 1.32 -4.22 -19.19
CA VAL A 323 1.05 -3.57 -17.88
C VAL A 323 -0.46 -3.53 -17.62
N LEU A 324 -1.26 -3.10 -18.60
CA LEU A 324 -2.72 -3.04 -18.49
C LEU A 324 -3.34 -4.42 -18.22
N MET A 325 -2.92 -5.46 -18.97
CA MET A 325 -3.33 -6.84 -18.72
C MET A 325 -2.90 -7.35 -17.33
N THR A 326 -1.71 -6.95 -16.84
CA THR A 326 -1.25 -7.30 -15.49
C THR A 326 -2.14 -6.67 -14.42
N MET A 327 -2.52 -5.39 -14.59
CA MET A 327 -3.38 -4.68 -13.65
C MET A 327 -4.82 -5.23 -13.64
N VAL A 328 -5.40 -5.53 -14.80
CA VAL A 328 -6.72 -6.17 -14.89
C VAL A 328 -6.70 -7.58 -14.28
N ASN A 329 -5.65 -8.37 -14.56
CA ASN A 329 -5.51 -9.70 -13.98
C ASN A 329 -5.35 -9.67 -12.45
N MET A 330 -4.62 -8.69 -11.90
CA MET A 330 -4.53 -8.53 -10.45
C MET A 330 -5.85 -8.06 -9.81
N ALA A 331 -6.51 -7.07 -10.41
CA ALA A 331 -7.79 -6.57 -9.89
C ALA A 331 -8.90 -7.63 -9.95
N GLY A 332 -8.87 -8.53 -10.94
CA GLY A 332 -9.73 -9.72 -10.97
C GLY A 332 -9.37 -10.76 -9.91
N LEU A 333 -8.08 -11.05 -9.73
CA LEU A 333 -7.59 -12.01 -8.74
C LEU A 333 -7.91 -11.59 -7.28
N MET A 334 -8.08 -10.29 -7.01
CA MET A 334 -8.56 -9.80 -5.71
C MET A 334 -9.91 -10.41 -5.32
N HIS A 335 -10.89 -10.46 -6.23
CA HIS A 335 -12.20 -11.07 -6.00
C HIS A 335 -12.05 -12.56 -5.65
N TRP A 336 -11.29 -13.30 -6.45
CA TRP A 336 -11.03 -14.75 -6.25
C TRP A 336 -10.29 -15.08 -4.94
N TRP A 337 -9.65 -14.09 -4.31
CA TRP A 337 -8.97 -14.20 -3.02
C TRP A 337 -9.70 -13.55 -1.85
N GLY A 338 -10.96 -13.11 -2.04
CA GLY A 338 -11.75 -12.46 -1.00
C GLY A 338 -11.12 -11.16 -0.50
N LEU A 339 -10.51 -10.39 -1.39
CA LEU A 339 -10.07 -9.02 -1.13
C LEU A 339 -11.12 -8.04 -1.67
N THR A 340 -11.38 -6.98 -0.91
CA THR A 340 -12.26 -5.87 -1.29
C THR A 340 -11.44 -4.68 -1.80
N ILE A 341 -12.12 -3.69 -2.37
CA ILE A 341 -11.55 -2.35 -2.58
C ILE A 341 -11.52 -1.64 -1.22
N ASP A 342 -10.31 -1.53 -0.67
CA ASP A 342 -10.00 -0.87 0.59
C ASP A 342 -8.77 0.04 0.39
N THR A 343 -8.41 0.85 1.40
CA THR A 343 -7.26 1.77 1.32
C THR A 343 -5.93 1.03 1.11
N VAL A 344 -5.74 -0.16 1.70
CA VAL A 344 -4.51 -0.96 1.55
C VAL A 344 -4.42 -1.60 0.17
N SER A 345 -5.50 -2.23 -0.32
CA SER A 345 -5.53 -2.84 -1.65
C SER A 345 -5.39 -1.78 -2.75
N SER A 346 -6.01 -0.62 -2.58
CA SER A 346 -5.89 0.53 -3.48
C SER A 346 -4.45 1.02 -3.61
N LEU A 347 -3.75 1.21 -2.49
CA LEU A 347 -2.33 1.57 -2.47
C LEU A 347 -1.46 0.48 -3.11
N SER A 348 -1.77 -0.79 -2.84
CA SER A 348 -1.07 -1.95 -3.39
C SER A 348 -1.18 -2.03 -4.92
N LEU A 349 -2.37 -1.77 -5.48
CA LEU A 349 -2.59 -1.70 -6.93
C LEU A 349 -1.82 -0.53 -7.58
N ILE A 350 -1.77 0.63 -6.93
CA ILE A 350 -1.00 1.77 -7.45
C ILE A 350 0.51 1.44 -7.46
N LEU A 351 1.02 0.76 -6.44
CA LEU A 351 2.42 0.28 -6.39
C LEU A 351 2.69 -0.84 -7.42
N ALA A 352 1.70 -1.68 -7.72
CA ALA A 352 1.80 -2.76 -8.70
C ALA A 352 2.05 -2.28 -10.15
N ILE A 353 1.55 -1.08 -10.51
CA ILE A 353 1.85 -0.45 -11.81
C ILE A 353 3.37 -0.30 -11.98
N GLY A 354 4.05 0.18 -10.93
CA GLY A 354 5.51 0.39 -10.96
C GLY A 354 6.31 -0.91 -11.05
N LEU A 355 5.88 -1.97 -10.35
CA LEU A 355 6.58 -3.27 -10.38
C LEU A 355 6.35 -4.06 -11.68
N SER A 356 5.19 -3.90 -12.32
CA SER A 356 4.84 -4.66 -13.53
C SER A 356 5.43 -4.11 -14.82
N VAL A 357 5.73 -2.80 -14.89
CA VAL A 357 6.39 -2.20 -16.07
C VAL A 357 7.83 -2.69 -16.23
N ASP A 358 8.60 -2.89 -15.16
CA ASP A 358 10.01 -3.29 -15.24
C ASP A 358 10.22 -4.58 -16.03
N TYR A 359 9.37 -5.60 -15.81
CA TYR A 359 9.46 -6.90 -16.49
C TYR A 359 9.25 -6.80 -18.01
N SER A 360 8.41 -5.87 -18.45
CA SER A 360 7.99 -5.72 -19.85
C SER A 360 8.83 -4.68 -20.60
N ALA A 361 9.19 -3.57 -19.95
CA ALA A 361 9.99 -2.50 -20.53
C ALA A 361 11.42 -2.96 -20.88
N HIS A 362 12.08 -3.74 -20.01
CA HIS A 362 13.40 -4.30 -20.31
C HIS A 362 13.38 -5.23 -21.55
N VAL A 363 12.37 -6.10 -21.65
CA VAL A 363 12.19 -7.00 -22.80
C VAL A 363 11.88 -6.21 -24.08
N GLY A 364 10.96 -5.24 -24.03
CA GLY A 364 10.62 -4.38 -25.17
C GLY A 364 11.81 -3.56 -25.68
N HIS A 365 12.57 -2.93 -24.78
CA HIS A 365 13.77 -2.18 -25.13
C HIS A 365 14.85 -3.08 -25.76
N THR A 366 15.17 -4.23 -25.15
CA THR A 366 16.17 -5.16 -25.71
C THR A 366 15.74 -5.74 -27.07
N PHE A 367 14.45 -5.93 -27.31
CA PHE A 367 13.95 -6.34 -28.63
C PHE A 367 14.24 -5.28 -29.72
N MET A 368 14.20 -3.99 -29.38
CA MET A 368 14.52 -2.90 -30.32
C MET A 368 16.02 -2.80 -30.63
N THR A 369 16.91 -3.17 -29.70
CA THR A 369 18.37 -3.19 -29.94
C THR A 369 18.84 -4.46 -30.66
N CYS A 370 18.15 -5.58 -30.49
CA CYS A 370 18.46 -6.82 -31.20
C CYS A 370 18.23 -6.69 -32.72
N GLN A 371 19.19 -7.14 -33.52
CA GLN A 371 19.11 -7.19 -34.99
C GLN A 371 18.80 -8.61 -35.46
N GLY A 372 18.07 -8.75 -36.58
CA GLY A 372 17.63 -10.05 -37.13
C GLY A 372 16.15 -10.06 -37.56
N THR A 373 15.61 -11.24 -37.83
CA THR A 373 14.15 -11.42 -38.05
C THR A 373 13.35 -11.17 -36.77
N ARG A 374 12.02 -11.03 -36.83
CA ARG A 374 11.18 -10.86 -35.62
C ARG A 374 11.38 -12.00 -34.61
N GLU A 375 11.42 -13.24 -35.09
CA GLU A 375 11.58 -14.43 -34.24
C GLU A 375 12.99 -14.53 -33.66
N GLU A 376 14.01 -14.32 -34.50
CA GLU A 376 15.42 -14.31 -34.09
C GLU A 376 15.70 -13.21 -33.05
N ARG A 377 15.07 -12.04 -33.20
CA ARG A 377 15.15 -10.94 -32.23
C ARG A 377 14.44 -11.29 -30.92
N ALA A 378 13.30 -11.97 -30.95
CA ALA A 378 12.65 -12.47 -29.74
C ALA A 378 13.50 -13.53 -29.02
N GLU A 379 14.15 -14.44 -29.76
CA GLU A 379 15.09 -15.43 -29.20
C GLU A 379 16.30 -14.77 -28.56
N LYS A 380 16.98 -13.86 -29.28
CA LYS A 380 18.12 -13.07 -28.77
C LYS A 380 17.75 -12.24 -27.53
N THR A 381 16.54 -11.66 -27.52
CA THR A 381 16.04 -10.88 -26.38
C THR A 381 15.94 -11.75 -25.14
N LEU A 382 15.23 -12.89 -25.23
CA LEU A 382 15.06 -13.81 -24.11
C LEU A 382 16.40 -14.40 -23.63
N ALA A 383 17.29 -14.77 -24.54
CA ALA A 383 18.62 -15.26 -24.20
C ALA A 383 19.49 -14.21 -23.48
N THR A 384 19.27 -12.92 -23.75
CA THR A 384 20.10 -11.81 -23.23
C THR A 384 19.57 -11.26 -21.90
N ILE A 385 18.31 -10.82 -21.87
CA ILE A 385 17.72 -10.09 -20.72
C ILE A 385 16.77 -10.94 -19.86
N GLY A 386 16.23 -12.03 -20.42
CA GLY A 386 15.29 -12.92 -19.75
C GLY A 386 15.76 -13.44 -18.37
N PRO A 387 17.01 -13.92 -18.21
CA PRO A 387 17.53 -14.34 -16.91
C PRO A 387 17.55 -13.22 -15.87
N ALA A 388 17.91 -11.99 -16.26
CA ALA A 388 17.99 -10.86 -15.35
C ALA A 388 16.59 -10.44 -14.87
N VAL A 389 15.62 -10.37 -15.79
CA VAL A 389 14.21 -10.08 -15.48
C VAL A 389 13.61 -11.18 -14.58
N PHE A 390 13.88 -12.46 -14.87
CA PHE A 390 13.44 -13.57 -14.04
C PHE A 390 14.02 -13.51 -12.62
N HIS A 391 15.33 -13.25 -12.47
CA HIS A 391 15.95 -13.12 -11.15
C HIS A 391 15.42 -11.90 -10.37
N GLY A 392 15.15 -10.77 -11.01
CA GLY A 392 14.54 -9.59 -10.37
C GLY A 392 13.09 -9.81 -9.91
N GLY A 393 12.30 -10.58 -10.67
CA GLY A 393 11.00 -11.06 -10.23
C GLY A 393 11.11 -12.06 -9.07
N PHE A 394 12.05 -13.01 -9.14
CA PHE A 394 12.26 -14.03 -8.12
C PHE A 394 12.75 -13.45 -6.77
N SER A 395 13.59 -12.41 -6.76
CA SER A 395 13.94 -11.70 -5.52
C SER A 395 12.73 -10.98 -4.92
N THR A 396 11.86 -10.43 -5.75
CA THR A 396 10.62 -9.76 -5.32
C THR A 396 9.62 -10.77 -4.73
N PHE A 397 9.47 -11.93 -5.38
CA PHE A 397 8.73 -13.09 -4.83
C PHE A 397 9.27 -13.51 -3.46
N LEU A 398 10.59 -13.64 -3.33
CA LEU A 398 11.24 -14.05 -2.07
C LEU A 398 11.10 -13.01 -0.95
N ALA A 399 10.97 -11.72 -1.27
CA ALA A 399 10.66 -10.69 -0.29
C ALA A 399 9.21 -10.83 0.24
N PHE A 400 8.22 -11.01 -0.65
CA PHE A 400 6.82 -11.06 -0.26
C PHE A 400 6.38 -12.41 0.34
N ILE A 401 6.97 -13.54 -0.03
CA ILE A 401 6.61 -14.85 0.53
C ILE A 401 6.80 -14.93 2.06
N LEU A 402 7.68 -14.10 2.63
CA LEU A 402 7.88 -13.96 4.07
C LEU A 402 6.64 -13.39 4.80
N LEU A 403 5.77 -12.67 4.10
CA LEU A 403 4.52 -12.13 4.65
C LEU A 403 3.34 -13.12 4.57
N CYS A 404 3.50 -14.28 3.91
CA CYS A 404 2.43 -15.25 3.66
C CYS A 404 1.71 -15.76 4.93
N ARG A 405 2.43 -15.84 6.06
CA ARG A 405 1.94 -16.41 7.33
C ARG A 405 1.71 -15.34 8.41
N THR A 406 0.92 -14.32 8.06
CA THR A 406 0.61 -13.18 8.93
C THR A 406 -0.89 -13.09 9.26
N ASP A 407 -1.21 -12.75 10.50
CA ASP A 407 -2.60 -12.53 10.95
C ASP A 407 -3.10 -11.09 10.66
N SER A 408 -2.22 -10.20 10.17
CA SER A 408 -2.57 -8.81 9.87
C SER A 408 -3.17 -8.67 8.48
N HIS A 409 -4.35 -8.03 8.37
CA HIS A 409 -4.97 -7.71 7.08
C HIS A 409 -3.99 -6.98 6.15
N VAL A 410 -3.26 -5.98 6.67
CA VAL A 410 -2.32 -5.15 5.89
C VAL A 410 -1.25 -6.01 5.21
N PHE A 411 -0.59 -6.89 5.96
CA PHE A 411 0.48 -7.73 5.42
C PHE A 411 -0.05 -8.89 4.56
N SER A 412 -1.23 -9.42 4.87
CA SER A 412 -1.91 -10.47 4.08
C SER A 412 -2.34 -9.94 2.70
N THR A 413 -2.91 -8.73 2.67
CA THR A 413 -3.31 -8.03 1.43
C THR A 413 -2.10 -7.62 0.60
N PHE A 414 -1.02 -7.12 1.21
CA PHE A 414 0.25 -6.90 0.50
C PHE A 414 0.85 -8.20 -0.06
N PHE A 415 0.88 -9.30 0.73
CA PHE A 415 1.38 -10.60 0.27
C PHE A 415 0.62 -11.04 -0.97
N LYS A 416 -0.72 -11.14 -0.88
CA LYS A 416 -1.60 -11.53 -1.99
C LYS A 416 -1.31 -10.68 -3.22
N ILE A 417 -1.48 -9.36 -3.13
CA ILE A 417 -1.43 -8.48 -4.30
C ILE A 417 -0.04 -8.52 -4.97
N PHE A 418 1.05 -8.40 -4.21
CA PHE A 418 2.37 -8.43 -4.85
C PHE A 418 2.78 -9.81 -5.35
N PHE A 419 2.37 -10.91 -4.71
CA PHE A 419 2.57 -12.27 -5.24
C PHE A 419 1.86 -12.47 -6.59
N GLY A 420 0.60 -12.03 -6.71
CA GLY A 420 -0.14 -12.06 -7.97
C GLY A 420 0.50 -11.20 -9.07
N VAL A 421 0.94 -9.99 -8.72
CA VAL A 421 1.62 -9.06 -9.65
C VAL A 421 2.96 -9.61 -10.14
N VAL A 422 3.75 -10.27 -9.30
CA VAL A 422 5.00 -10.91 -9.75
C VAL A 422 4.71 -12.05 -10.71
N ILE A 423 3.71 -12.89 -10.45
CA ILE A 423 3.35 -14.02 -11.33
C ILE A 423 2.81 -13.52 -12.68
N PHE A 424 1.81 -12.65 -12.68
CA PHE A 424 1.24 -12.11 -13.92
C PHE A 424 2.24 -11.22 -14.67
N GLY A 425 3.04 -10.42 -13.96
CA GLY A 425 4.05 -9.55 -14.55
C GLY A 425 5.19 -10.33 -15.22
N LEU A 426 5.71 -11.37 -14.57
CA LEU A 426 6.69 -12.28 -15.20
C LEU A 426 6.08 -13.05 -16.38
N TYR A 427 4.83 -13.53 -16.26
CA TYR A 427 4.14 -14.21 -17.36
C TYR A 427 3.96 -13.29 -18.57
N HIS A 428 3.46 -12.06 -18.36
CA HIS A 428 3.28 -11.12 -19.46
C HIS A 428 4.63 -10.65 -20.06
N GLY A 429 5.62 -10.35 -19.22
CA GLY A 429 6.94 -9.89 -19.65
C GLY A 429 7.80 -10.95 -20.36
N LEU A 430 7.80 -12.21 -19.88
CA LEU A 430 8.68 -13.28 -20.38
C LEU A 430 7.98 -14.31 -21.29
N CYS A 431 6.66 -14.48 -21.22
CA CYS A 431 5.94 -15.41 -22.09
C CYS A 431 5.13 -14.68 -23.18
N PHE A 432 4.22 -13.79 -22.79
CA PHE A 432 3.30 -13.14 -23.75
C PHE A 432 3.99 -12.11 -24.65
N LEU A 433 4.74 -11.17 -24.08
CA LEU A 433 5.37 -10.07 -24.83
C LEU A 433 6.35 -10.58 -25.91
N PRO A 434 7.25 -11.55 -25.67
CA PRO A 434 8.12 -12.09 -26.72
C PRO A 434 7.35 -12.81 -27.84
N VAL A 435 6.24 -13.50 -27.52
CA VAL A 435 5.35 -14.12 -28.51
C VAL A 435 4.72 -13.05 -29.40
N ILE A 436 4.11 -12.01 -28.83
CA ILE A 436 3.51 -10.91 -29.60
C ILE A 436 4.55 -10.16 -30.43
N LEU A 437 5.72 -9.83 -29.87
CA LEU A 437 6.81 -9.17 -30.60
C LEU A 437 7.37 -10.04 -31.73
N SER A 438 7.39 -11.38 -31.59
CA SER A 438 7.79 -12.28 -32.67
C SER A 438 6.82 -12.29 -33.87
N LEU A 439 5.54 -11.99 -33.63
CA LEU A 439 4.50 -11.95 -34.66
C LEU A 439 4.40 -10.56 -35.32
N VAL A 440 4.22 -9.51 -34.51
CA VAL A 440 3.86 -8.15 -34.97
C VAL A 440 4.89 -7.07 -34.60
N GLY A 441 6.02 -7.43 -33.98
CA GLY A 441 7.03 -6.45 -33.53
C GLY A 441 7.56 -5.54 -34.66
N PRO A 442 7.85 -4.26 -34.38
CA PRO A 442 8.36 -3.32 -35.38
C PRO A 442 9.81 -3.65 -35.76
N SER A 443 10.33 -2.97 -36.79
CA SER A 443 11.75 -3.01 -37.14
C SER A 443 12.66 -2.63 -35.95
N PRO A 444 13.91 -3.13 -35.88
CA PRO A 444 14.87 -2.69 -34.88
C PRO A 444 15.27 -1.22 -35.10
N TYR A 445 15.96 -0.62 -34.13
CA TYR A 445 16.55 0.70 -34.33
C TYR A 445 17.51 0.67 -35.54
N GLY A 446 17.47 1.73 -36.34
CA GLY A 446 18.39 1.89 -37.46
C GLY A 446 19.84 1.94 -36.97
N ILE A 447 20.69 1.09 -37.54
CA ILE A 447 22.12 1.09 -37.20
C ILE A 447 22.72 2.43 -37.68
N ALA A 448 23.12 3.27 -36.73
CA ALA A 448 23.91 4.46 -37.01
C ALA A 448 25.26 4.04 -37.59
N HIS A 449 25.34 3.96 -38.92
CA HIS A 449 26.55 3.58 -39.63
C HIS A 449 27.69 4.54 -39.27
N LYS A 450 28.61 4.08 -38.42
CA LYS A 450 29.93 4.69 -38.27
C LYS A 450 30.65 4.60 -39.62
N LYS A 451 30.54 5.65 -40.43
CA LYS A 451 31.45 5.94 -41.55
C LYS A 451 32.84 6.29 -41.00
N HIS A 452 33.47 5.35 -40.29
CA HIS A 452 34.90 5.47 -40.00
C HIS A 452 35.65 5.27 -41.32
N LEU A 453 36.43 6.28 -41.67
CA LEU A 453 36.99 6.42 -42.99
C LEU A 453 38.01 5.32 -43.26
N THR A 454 37.77 4.49 -44.27
CA THR A 454 38.86 3.87 -45.03
C THR A 454 39.54 4.95 -45.87
N LYS A 455 40.27 5.86 -45.20
CA LYS A 455 41.29 6.66 -45.88
C LYS A 455 42.43 5.71 -46.23
N THR A 456 42.45 5.22 -47.46
CA THR A 456 43.71 4.85 -48.09
C THR A 456 44.66 6.05 -48.07
N PRO A 457 45.96 5.87 -47.83
CA PRO A 457 46.93 6.93 -48.05
C PRO A 457 46.94 7.29 -49.55
N PRO A 458 47.27 8.55 -49.92
CA PRO A 458 47.37 8.94 -51.31
C PRO A 458 48.58 8.26 -51.97
N ASP A 459 48.33 7.55 -53.07
CA ASP A 459 49.39 7.10 -53.96
C ASP A 459 49.89 8.27 -54.81
N GLN A 460 51.21 8.32 -55.05
CA GLN A 460 51.84 9.36 -55.86
C GLN A 460 51.92 8.93 -57.33
N ASN A 461 50.77 8.82 -58.01
CA ASN A 461 50.68 9.02 -59.46
C ASN A 461 49.25 9.33 -59.91
N GLY A 462 49.07 10.48 -60.58
CA GLY A 462 47.76 10.93 -61.05
C GLY A 462 47.36 10.29 -62.37
N GLN A 463 46.65 9.15 -62.34
CA GLN A 463 45.90 8.64 -63.50
C GLN A 463 44.49 8.20 -63.12
N THR A 464 43.50 8.85 -63.73
CA THR A 464 42.08 8.46 -63.61
C THR A 464 41.82 7.24 -64.48
N ILE A 465 41.81 6.05 -63.90
CA ILE A 465 41.38 4.82 -64.59
C ILE A 465 39.95 4.48 -64.17
N LEU A 466 39.00 4.76 -65.06
CA LEU A 466 37.69 4.13 -65.03
C LEU A 466 37.89 2.64 -65.37
N SER A 467 37.35 1.72 -64.59
CA SER A 467 37.44 0.29 -64.88
C SER A 467 36.23 -0.48 -64.41
N ASP A 468 35.80 -1.40 -65.27
CA ASP A 468 34.47 -1.98 -65.25
C ASP A 468 34.31 -3.17 -64.30
N LYS A 469 33.06 -3.61 -64.14
CA LYS A 469 32.68 -4.81 -63.40
C LYS A 469 33.51 -6.02 -63.84
N LYS A 470 34.23 -6.67 -62.91
CA LYS A 470 34.72 -8.04 -63.11
C LYS A 470 34.15 -9.01 -62.09
N GLN A 471 33.10 -9.70 -62.52
CA GLN A 471 32.41 -10.77 -61.82
C GLN A 471 33.33 -11.98 -61.66
N VAL A 472 33.75 -12.31 -60.43
CA VAL A 472 34.59 -13.47 -60.14
C VAL A 472 33.89 -14.42 -59.17
N ARG A 473 33.00 -15.22 -59.75
CA ARG A 473 32.77 -16.66 -59.46
C ARG A 473 33.06 -17.11 -58.02
N ASP A 474 32.00 -17.20 -57.22
CA ASP A 474 32.04 -17.87 -55.92
C ASP A 474 32.66 -19.27 -56.01
N LYS A 475 33.53 -19.59 -55.06
CA LYS A 475 34.01 -20.94 -54.79
C LYS A 475 33.41 -21.40 -53.48
N GLU A 476 32.87 -22.62 -53.45
CA GLU A 476 32.37 -23.25 -52.23
C GLU A 476 33.43 -23.26 -51.12
N PRO A 477 33.07 -22.92 -49.87
CA PRO A 477 33.93 -23.19 -48.73
C PRO A 477 34.04 -24.71 -48.54
N ARG A 478 35.28 -25.22 -48.63
CA ARG A 478 35.61 -26.64 -48.52
C ARG A 478 35.19 -27.20 -47.15
N LYS A 479 34.55 -28.39 -47.16
CA LYS A 479 34.22 -29.13 -45.93
C LYS A 479 35.48 -29.41 -45.09
N THR A 480 35.42 -29.07 -43.80
CA THR A 480 36.31 -29.60 -42.76
C THR A 480 35.51 -29.90 -41.50
N ASP A 481 35.79 -31.06 -40.91
CA ASP A 481 35.61 -31.44 -39.51
C ASP A 481 34.19 -31.46 -38.93
N VAL A 482 33.51 -32.56 -39.23
CA VAL A 482 32.44 -33.12 -38.38
C VAL A 482 33.02 -33.39 -36.99
N PHE A 483 32.68 -32.56 -36.00
CA PHE A 483 33.06 -32.82 -34.61
C PHE A 483 32.14 -33.85 -33.96
N ASP A 484 32.71 -35.02 -33.66
CA ASP A 484 32.06 -36.18 -33.07
C ASP A 484 31.28 -35.88 -31.78
N GLY A 485 30.06 -36.43 -31.68
CA GLY A 485 29.18 -36.32 -30.52
C GLY A 485 29.57 -37.22 -29.34
N GLN A 486 30.37 -38.28 -29.53
CA GLN A 486 30.59 -39.34 -28.53
C GLN A 486 31.59 -38.99 -27.40
N ARG A 487 31.82 -37.70 -27.12
CA ARG A 487 32.75 -37.24 -26.07
C ARG A 487 32.13 -36.46 -24.89
N LYS A 488 30.80 -36.36 -24.76
CA LYS A 488 30.16 -35.74 -23.58
C LYS A 488 29.73 -36.73 -22.49
N ASP A 489 29.34 -37.95 -22.84
CA ASP A 489 28.66 -38.85 -21.88
C ASP A 489 29.59 -39.47 -20.82
N ARG A 490 30.90 -39.49 -21.09
CA ARG A 490 31.93 -40.06 -20.19
C ARG A 490 32.16 -39.26 -18.91
N CYS A 491 31.71 -38.01 -18.82
CA CYS A 491 31.77 -37.25 -17.55
C CYS A 491 30.59 -37.54 -16.61
N LEU A 492 29.42 -37.91 -17.14
CA LEU A 492 28.21 -38.08 -16.33
C LEU A 492 28.28 -39.29 -15.38
N TRP A 493 28.98 -40.34 -15.77
CA TRP A 493 29.11 -41.58 -14.99
C TRP A 493 30.35 -41.64 -14.09
N ALA A 494 31.32 -40.75 -14.26
CA ALA A 494 32.63 -40.82 -13.59
C ALA A 494 32.63 -40.36 -12.11
N GLN A 495 31.57 -39.68 -11.64
CA GLN A 495 31.48 -39.17 -10.26
C GLN A 495 30.58 -40.02 -9.34
N VAL A 496 29.63 -40.80 -9.88
CA VAL A 496 28.74 -41.64 -9.06
C VAL A 496 29.49 -42.80 -8.39
N SER A 497 30.56 -43.31 -9.02
CA SER A 497 31.34 -44.46 -8.53
C SER A 497 32.37 -44.15 -7.43
N LYS A 498 32.65 -42.87 -7.13
CA LYS A 498 33.71 -42.47 -6.17
C LYS A 498 33.22 -42.07 -4.76
N LEU A 499 31.92 -42.02 -4.52
CA LEU A 499 31.35 -41.74 -3.19
C LEU A 499 31.24 -42.99 -2.28
N GLY A 500 31.61 -44.17 -2.79
CA GLY A 500 31.35 -45.47 -2.14
C GLY A 500 32.57 -46.25 -1.63
N LYS A 501 33.66 -45.59 -1.18
CA LYS A 501 34.79 -46.26 -0.49
C LYS A 501 35.78 -45.28 0.19
N HIS A 502 35.57 -45.01 1.48
CA HIS A 502 36.66 -44.82 2.45
C HIS A 502 36.13 -44.95 3.88
N LYS A 503 36.58 -45.95 4.63
CA LYS A 503 36.24 -46.17 6.05
C LYS A 503 37.42 -46.85 6.74
N ASN A 504 37.73 -46.42 7.96
CA ASN A 504 38.74 -46.95 8.90
C ASN A 504 40.23 -46.91 8.44
N ARG A 505 41.05 -46.13 9.17
CA ARG A 505 42.06 -46.67 10.11
C ARG A 505 42.59 -45.57 11.04
N HIS A 506 42.90 -45.92 12.29
CA HIS A 506 43.59 -45.06 13.26
C HIS A 506 45.12 -45.25 13.19
N GLY A 507 45.90 -44.27 13.64
CA GLY A 507 47.36 -44.40 13.78
C GLY A 507 48.06 -43.14 14.32
N LEU A 508 48.50 -43.19 15.57
CA LEU A 508 49.40 -42.26 16.31
C LEU A 508 50.33 -43.16 17.18
N PRO A 509 51.42 -42.71 17.84
CA PRO A 509 51.95 -41.33 18.02
C PRO A 509 53.51 -41.17 17.91
N SER A 510 54.01 -39.95 18.19
CA SER A 510 55.07 -39.61 19.20
C SER A 510 56.37 -38.88 18.77
N ASN A 511 56.89 -38.03 19.70
CA ASN A 511 58.23 -37.41 19.81
C ASN A 511 58.67 -36.40 18.71
N ARG A 512 59.50 -35.35 18.88
CA ARG A 512 60.07 -34.50 19.98
C ARG A 512 60.69 -33.21 19.31
N LYS A 513 61.25 -32.13 19.92
CA LYS A 513 61.69 -31.86 21.32
C LYS A 513 61.30 -30.47 21.92
N GLN A 514 62.20 -29.46 22.04
CA GLN A 514 62.19 -28.43 23.12
C GLN A 514 63.19 -27.25 22.90
N GLY A 515 62.95 -26.07 23.50
CA GLY A 515 63.84 -24.88 23.66
C GLY A 515 63.20 -23.58 23.09
N GLU A 516 63.17 -22.36 23.68
CA GLU A 516 63.96 -21.60 24.70
C GLU A 516 65.30 -21.02 24.16
N ALA A 517 65.69 -19.72 24.36
CA ALA A 517 65.04 -18.51 24.93
C ALA A 517 65.81 -17.20 24.56
N GLU A 518 65.27 -16.00 24.91
CA GLU A 518 65.96 -14.71 25.29
C GLU A 518 66.95 -13.98 24.33
N GLU A 519 67.28 -12.67 24.41
CA GLU A 519 66.64 -11.42 24.93
C GLU A 519 67.45 -10.16 24.42
N ASN A 520 66.94 -8.92 24.64
CA ASN A 520 67.60 -7.58 24.50
C ASN A 520 67.94 -7.11 23.06
N GLY A 521 68.02 -5.82 22.69
CA GLY A 521 67.81 -4.49 23.32
C GLY A 521 68.23 -3.41 22.28
N ASP A 522 68.09 -2.09 22.40
CA ASP A 522 67.42 -1.15 23.33
C ASP A 522 67.31 0.25 22.62
N GLY A 523 66.61 1.25 23.19
CA GLY A 523 66.75 2.68 22.82
C GLY A 523 65.46 3.47 22.52
N GLY A 524 65.04 4.34 23.45
CA GLY A 524 63.99 5.36 23.26
C GLY A 524 64.53 6.72 22.74
N PRO A 525 63.91 7.90 23.05
CA PRO A 525 62.89 8.14 24.10
C PRO A 525 61.75 9.17 23.81
N ASN A 526 60.72 9.16 24.66
CA ASN A 526 59.84 10.29 25.11
C ASN A 526 58.91 11.02 24.09
N SER A 527 57.73 11.56 24.47
CA SER A 527 57.04 11.69 25.78
C SER A 527 55.50 11.62 25.72
N LEU A 528 54.87 11.30 26.85
CA LEU A 528 53.42 11.28 27.18
C LEU A 528 52.87 12.71 27.50
N PRO A 529 51.63 12.97 28.02
CA PRO A 529 50.42 12.13 28.25
C PRO A 529 49.02 12.77 27.92
N LEU A 530 47.94 11.97 28.12
CA LEU A 530 46.62 12.32 28.73
C LEU A 530 45.46 13.02 27.96
N ASN A 531 44.26 12.71 28.49
CA ASN A 531 42.93 13.38 28.45
C ASN A 531 41.97 13.24 27.24
N SER A 532 40.92 12.44 27.48
CA SER A 532 39.47 12.72 27.31
C SER A 532 38.96 13.74 26.27
N LEU A 533 37.94 13.33 25.51
CA LEU A 533 36.57 13.88 25.64
C LEU A 533 35.54 13.04 24.86
N ALA A 534 34.25 13.25 25.12
CA ALA A 534 33.15 12.58 24.42
C ALA A 534 32.86 13.21 23.06
N TYR A 535 32.37 12.41 22.10
CA TYR A 535 31.78 12.93 20.85
C TYR A 535 30.30 13.27 21.07
N PRO A 536 29.78 14.37 20.48
CA PRO A 536 28.45 14.89 20.78
C PRO A 536 27.33 14.26 19.93
N ASP A 537 26.12 14.21 20.49
CA ASP A 537 24.89 13.94 19.75
C ASP A 537 24.58 15.06 18.74
N VAL A 538 24.34 14.69 17.49
CA VAL A 538 23.94 15.63 16.43
C VAL A 538 22.41 15.77 16.42
N VAL A 539 21.89 16.64 17.30
CA VAL A 539 20.48 17.07 17.28
C VAL A 539 20.27 18.05 16.12
N VAL A 540 19.43 17.68 15.15
CA VAL A 540 19.09 18.53 14.01
C VAL A 540 17.96 19.51 14.40
N THR A 541 18.34 20.73 14.79
CA THR A 541 17.40 21.85 14.98
C THR A 541 17.09 22.56 13.67
N ILE A 542 15.80 22.67 13.34
CA ILE A 542 15.29 23.44 12.21
C ILE A 542 15.13 24.92 12.66
N PRO A 543 15.59 25.92 11.90
CA PRO A 543 15.46 27.32 12.29
C PRO A 543 14.02 27.84 12.09
N SER A 544 13.42 28.36 13.15
CA SER A 544 12.20 29.18 13.10
C SER A 544 12.56 30.67 13.22
N GLU A 545 12.05 31.51 12.32
CA GLU A 545 12.27 32.95 12.38
C GLU A 545 11.56 33.63 13.56
N ARG A 546 11.98 34.87 13.86
CA ARG A 546 11.86 35.48 15.19
C ARG A 546 11.03 36.77 15.19
N CYS A 547 9.76 36.69 15.56
CA CYS A 547 9.01 37.87 16.01
C CYS A 547 9.32 38.18 17.50
N ARG A 548 9.31 39.48 17.86
CA ARG A 548 9.59 39.97 19.23
C ARG A 548 8.33 40.55 19.88
N GLY A 549 8.25 40.45 21.21
CA GLY A 549 7.18 41.02 22.05
C GLY A 549 6.09 39.98 22.36
N SER A 550 5.58 39.83 23.59
CA SER A 550 5.89 40.54 24.84
C SER A 550 5.67 39.60 26.05
N ARG A 551 6.39 39.80 27.17
CA ARG A 551 6.17 39.01 28.39
C ARG A 551 4.91 39.47 29.14
N PRO A 552 4.06 38.56 29.63
CA PRO A 552 3.26 38.75 30.83
C PRO A 552 3.91 38.08 32.07
N ALA A 553 3.33 38.31 33.25
CA ALA A 553 3.93 38.00 34.54
C ALA A 553 3.98 36.50 34.90
N SER A 554 4.90 36.15 35.79
CA SER A 554 4.92 34.88 36.53
C SER A 554 3.75 34.81 37.51
N PHE A 555 3.06 33.66 37.58
CA PHE A 555 2.13 33.34 38.66
C PHE A 555 2.40 31.92 39.19
N SER A 556 2.12 31.70 40.48
CA SER A 556 2.47 30.46 41.18
C SER A 556 1.36 29.42 41.06
N GLU A 557 1.70 28.23 40.54
CA GLU A 557 0.78 27.09 40.47
C GLU A 557 0.97 26.19 41.69
N LYS A 558 -0.05 26.13 42.56
CA LYS A 558 -0.12 25.16 43.66
C LYS A 558 -0.70 23.85 43.14
N GLN A 559 0.08 22.77 43.19
CA GLN A 559 -0.42 21.42 42.95
C GLN A 559 -1.45 21.01 44.04
N PRO A 560 -2.64 20.51 43.66
CA PRO A 560 -3.46 19.67 44.53
C PRO A 560 -2.78 18.30 44.72
N GLY A 561 -2.85 17.75 45.94
CA GLY A 561 -2.18 16.49 46.27
C GLY A 561 -2.78 15.25 45.58
N ALA A 562 -1.94 14.26 45.30
CA ALA A 562 -2.37 12.98 44.74
C ALA A 562 -3.14 12.12 45.77
N ALA A 563 -4.23 11.48 45.33
CA ALA A 563 -4.93 10.47 46.11
C ALA A 563 -4.18 9.13 46.09
N PRO A 564 -4.17 8.35 47.19
CA PRO A 564 -3.45 7.08 47.26
C PRO A 564 -4.10 5.98 46.41
N TYR A 565 -3.26 5.16 45.78
CA TYR A 565 -3.68 4.00 44.98
C TYR A 565 -4.12 2.83 45.87
N ILE A 566 -5.32 2.31 45.64
CA ILE A 566 -5.87 1.13 46.35
C ILE A 566 -5.80 -0.08 45.41
N PRO A 567 -5.08 -1.16 45.74
CA PRO A 567 -5.05 -2.37 44.92
C PRO A 567 -6.35 -3.18 45.04
N PRO A 568 -6.72 -3.96 44.01
CA PRO A 568 -7.86 -4.87 44.09
C PRO A 568 -7.59 -6.06 45.02
N PRO A 569 -8.63 -6.67 45.63
CA PRO A 569 -8.46 -7.82 46.52
C PRO A 569 -8.15 -9.12 45.78
N ASP A 570 -7.32 -9.97 46.40
CA ASP A 570 -6.95 -11.29 45.87
C ASP A 570 -8.15 -12.24 45.73
N TYR A 571 -8.28 -12.89 44.57
CA TYR A 571 -9.38 -13.81 44.28
C TYR A 571 -8.94 -15.27 44.43
N THR A 572 -9.08 -15.83 45.63
CA THR A 572 -8.81 -17.25 45.89
C THR A 572 -9.99 -18.14 45.46
N PRO A 573 -9.78 -19.13 44.57
CA PRO A 573 -10.87 -19.98 44.08
C PRO A 573 -11.27 -21.05 45.13
N PRO A 574 -12.58 -21.28 45.37
CA PRO A 574 -13.04 -22.27 46.34
C PRO A 574 -12.83 -23.72 45.88
N SER A 575 -12.57 -24.60 46.83
CA SER A 575 -12.31 -26.04 46.59
C SER A 575 -13.53 -26.80 46.04
N ARG A 576 -13.29 -27.70 45.07
CA ARG A 576 -14.32 -28.65 44.57
C ARG A 576 -14.90 -29.49 45.71
N ARG A 577 -16.24 -29.55 45.81
CA ARG A 577 -16.99 -30.67 46.38
C ARG A 577 -17.99 -31.20 45.36
N ASN A 578 -18.17 -32.52 45.33
CA ASN A 578 -19.13 -33.20 44.46
C ASN A 578 -20.52 -33.25 45.11
N SER A 579 -21.56 -32.94 44.34
CA SER A 579 -22.92 -33.45 44.58
C SER A 579 -23.73 -33.44 43.28
N SER A 580 -24.65 -34.39 43.14
CA SER A 580 -25.29 -34.78 41.88
C SER A 580 -26.71 -34.20 41.67
N HIS A 581 -27.12 -34.25 40.39
CA HIS A 581 -28.51 -34.41 39.89
C HIS A 581 -29.48 -33.21 39.76
N ARG A 582 -29.72 -32.93 38.47
CA ARG A 582 -31.01 -32.66 37.78
C ARG A 582 -31.72 -31.29 37.98
N PRO A 583 -32.55 -30.88 36.99
CA PRO A 583 -33.04 -29.50 36.89
C PRO A 583 -34.54 -29.33 37.17
N SER A 584 -34.95 -28.10 37.46
CA SER A 584 -36.34 -27.63 37.37
C SER A 584 -36.40 -26.22 36.78
N ARG A 585 -37.58 -25.82 36.30
CA ARG A 585 -37.83 -24.51 35.67
C ARG A 585 -37.99 -23.38 36.69
N GLN A 586 -38.01 -22.17 36.13
CA GLN A 586 -38.96 -21.07 36.37
C GLN A 586 -38.49 -19.78 37.06
N ASP A 587 -39.08 -18.71 36.53
CA ASP A 587 -39.37 -17.38 37.09
C ASP A 587 -38.24 -16.37 37.39
N SER A 588 -38.09 -15.44 36.43
CA SER A 588 -38.54 -14.03 36.52
C SER A 588 -37.98 -13.09 37.60
N TYR A 589 -37.79 -11.81 37.20
CA TYR A 589 -37.26 -10.66 37.97
C TYR A 589 -35.75 -10.79 38.28
N TRP A 590 -34.91 -9.80 37.98
CA TRP A 590 -34.95 -8.43 38.52
C TRP A 590 -34.41 -7.36 37.57
N LEU A 591 -34.99 -6.16 37.63
CA LEU A 591 -34.37 -4.91 37.15
C LEU A 591 -33.52 -4.24 38.25
N ASN A 592 -32.79 -3.19 37.87
CA ASN A 592 -32.07 -2.23 38.71
C ASN A 592 -30.77 -2.73 39.38
N ARG A 593 -29.65 -2.48 38.69
CA ARG A 593 -28.61 -1.58 39.21
C ARG A 593 -27.92 -0.83 38.07
#